data_AF-A0A4R3J744-F1
#
_entry.id   AF-A0A4R3J744-F1
#
_cell.length_a   1.000
_cell.length_b   1.000
_cell.length_c   1.000
_cell.angle_alpha   90.00
_cell.angle_beta   90.00
_cell.angle_gamma   90.00
#
_symmetry.space_group_name_H-M   'P 1'
#
loop_
_entity.id
_entity.type
_entity.pdbx_description
1 polymer ?
#
loop_
_entity_poly.entity_id
_entity_poly.type
_entity_poly.pdbx_seq_one_letter_code
_entity_poly.pdbx_strand_id
1 'polypeptide(L)'
;MSTIDWTTERTNTLIALWNEGLPTSEIGRRLEVTKNAVVGKVHRLGLKKRASPIRAASAPSTPKTERRKEAPTATEAKIVRLDALTSNMCSWPEGEPGTSDFHFCGSPAVTDKPYCAAHCARAYVRTSKGARSNNAKNAASAGAAA
;
A
#
# COMPACT_ATOMS: atom_id res chain seq x y z
N MET A 1 20.81 13.05 -4.03
CA MET A 1 20.44 12.11 -2.96
C MET A 1 21.72 11.53 -2.41
N SER A 2 22.04 11.74 -1.13
CA SER A 2 23.20 11.11 -0.50
C SER A 2 22.97 9.59 -0.43
N THR A 3 23.86 8.82 -1.05
CA THR A 3 23.90 7.35 -0.88
C THR A 3 24.27 7.09 0.57
N ILE A 4 23.33 6.55 1.35
CA ILE A 4 23.62 6.15 2.72
C ILE A 4 24.34 4.81 2.67
N ASP A 5 25.60 4.81 3.12
CA ASP A 5 26.35 3.58 3.35
C ASP A 5 25.80 2.85 4.58
N TRP A 6 25.32 1.64 4.35
CA TRP A 6 24.88 0.74 5.42
C TRP A 6 26.07 -0.01 6.00
N THR A 7 26.85 0.70 6.82
CA THR A 7 27.98 0.12 7.56
C THR A 7 27.49 -0.91 8.59
N THR A 8 28.41 -1.78 9.03
CA THR A 8 28.15 -2.79 10.07
C THR A 8 27.70 -2.14 11.38
N GLU A 9 28.32 -1.03 11.75
CA GLU A 9 27.96 -0.26 12.96
C GLU A 9 26.52 0.27 12.90
N ARG A 10 26.14 0.93 11.80
CA ARG A 10 24.77 1.43 11.59
C ARG A 10 23.75 0.29 11.55
N THR A 11 24.15 -0.87 11.03
CA THR A 11 23.32 -2.09 11.01
C THR A 11 23.11 -2.64 12.42
N ASN A 12 24.14 -2.67 13.26
CA ASN A 12 24.01 -3.08 14.66
C ASN A 12 23.13 -2.12 15.46
N THR A 13 23.31 -0.80 15.29
CA THR A 13 22.45 0.22 15.93
C THR A 13 21.00 0.07 15.48
N LEU A 14 20.75 -0.19 14.19
CA LEU A 14 19.41 -0.49 13.69
C LEU A 14 18.79 -1.71 14.39
N ILE A 15 19.54 -2.79 14.54
CA ILE A 15 19.07 -4.01 15.22
C ILE A 15 18.78 -3.74 16.69
N ALA A 16 19.64 -3.00 17.40
CA ALA A 16 19.43 -2.64 18.80
C ALA A 16 18.13 -1.81 18.97
N LEU A 17 18.00 -0.72 18.23
CA LEU A 17 16.80 0.13 18.24
C LEU A 17 15.54 -0.63 17.79
N TRP A 18 15.71 -1.62 16.90
CA TRP A 18 14.62 -2.48 16.48
C TRP A 18 14.16 -3.43 17.59
N ASN A 19 15.07 -3.95 18.41
CA ASN A 19 14.73 -4.78 19.56
C ASN A 19 14.11 -3.96 20.72
N GLU A 20 14.52 -2.70 20.88
CA GLU A 20 13.94 -1.76 21.86
C GLU A 20 12.48 -1.38 21.61
N GLY A 21 11.88 -1.80 20.50
CA GLY A 21 10.46 -1.49 20.25
C GLY A 21 10.21 -0.09 19.66
N LEU A 22 11.24 0.66 19.28
CA LEU A 22 11.09 2.01 18.72
C LEU A 22 10.36 2.01 17.36
N PRO A 23 9.59 3.07 17.04
CA PRO A 23 8.93 3.18 15.75
C PRO A 23 9.93 3.49 14.63
N THR A 24 9.69 2.93 13.45
CA THR A 24 10.54 3.10 12.24
C THR A 24 10.90 4.55 11.90
N SER A 25 9.99 5.49 12.13
CA SER A 25 10.24 6.93 11.91
C SER A 25 11.27 7.50 12.89
N GLU A 26 11.24 7.05 14.14
CA GLU A 26 12.17 7.48 15.19
C GLU A 26 13.55 6.87 14.97
N ILE A 27 13.59 5.59 14.60
CA ILE A 27 14.84 4.91 14.17
C ILE A 27 15.46 5.66 12.98
N GLY A 28 14.64 6.09 12.01
CA GLY A 28 15.11 6.87 10.86
C GLY A 28 15.74 8.20 11.28
N ARG A 29 15.12 8.92 12.22
CA ARG A 29 15.68 10.19 12.75
C ARG A 29 17.03 9.97 13.43
N ARG A 30 17.16 8.95 14.28
CA ARG A 30 18.40 8.67 15.00
C ARG A 30 19.54 8.22 14.11
N LEU A 31 19.22 7.50 13.04
CA LEU A 31 20.21 7.07 12.04
C LEU A 31 20.40 8.09 10.92
N GLU A 32 19.69 9.23 10.92
CA GLU A 32 19.69 10.21 9.83
C GLU A 32 19.35 9.59 8.45
N VAL A 33 18.44 8.62 8.45
CA VAL A 33 17.94 7.95 7.24
C VAL A 33 16.44 8.10 7.11
N THR A 34 15.92 7.96 5.90
CA THR A 34 14.46 7.96 5.72
C THR A 34 13.83 6.73 6.36
N LYS A 35 12.59 6.87 6.86
CA LYS A 35 11.79 5.74 7.34
C LYS A 35 11.77 4.56 6.35
N ASN A 36 11.66 4.84 5.05
CA ASN A 36 11.64 3.81 4.01
C ASN A 36 12.98 3.08 3.89
N ALA A 37 14.11 3.77 4.10
CA ALA A 37 15.42 3.13 4.14
C ALA A 37 15.55 2.16 5.32
N VAL A 38 15.03 2.53 6.51
CA VAL A 38 14.95 1.65 7.69
C VAL A 38 14.14 0.40 7.38
N VAL A 39 12.91 0.56 6.89
CA VAL A 39 12.01 -0.56 6.56
C VAL A 39 12.65 -1.49 5.55
N GLY A 40 13.24 -0.93 4.50
CA GLY A 40 13.96 -1.71 3.48
C GLY A 40 15.13 -2.51 4.06
N LYS A 41 15.94 -1.90 4.94
CA LYS A 41 17.08 -2.60 5.56
C LYS A 41 16.62 -3.70 6.52
N VAL A 42 15.62 -3.44 7.36
CA VAL A 42 15.03 -4.43 8.28
C VAL A 42 14.48 -5.63 7.51
N HIS A 43 13.76 -5.39 6.41
CA HIS A 43 13.25 -6.47 5.55
C HIS A 43 14.39 -7.28 4.91
N ARG A 44 15.47 -6.63 4.44
CA ARG A 44 16.66 -7.31 3.90
C ARG A 44 17.39 -8.15 4.95
N LEU A 45 17.36 -7.73 6.23
CA LEU A 45 17.96 -8.46 7.35
C LEU A 45 17.09 -9.59 7.90
N GLY A 46 15.85 -9.76 7.41
CA GLY A 46 14.95 -10.82 7.87
C GLY A 46 14.50 -10.69 9.34
N LEU A 47 14.57 -9.49 9.92
CA LEU A 47 14.16 -9.26 11.30
C LEU A 47 12.64 -9.49 11.47
N LYS A 48 12.23 -10.03 12.62
CA LYS A 48 10.83 -10.33 12.93
C LYS A 48 9.96 -9.08 12.75
N LYS A 49 8.89 -9.20 11.94
CA LYS A 49 7.92 -8.13 11.71
C LYS A 49 7.20 -7.81 13.02
N ARG A 50 7.31 -6.56 13.49
CA ARG A 50 6.51 -6.10 14.63
C ARG A 50 5.05 -5.90 14.20
N ALA A 51 4.11 -6.22 15.08
CA ALA A 51 2.71 -5.89 14.88
C ALA A 51 2.57 -4.36 14.83
N SER A 52 1.98 -3.84 13.76
CA SER A 52 1.73 -2.41 13.63
C SER A 52 0.73 -1.98 14.71
N PRO A 53 1.03 -0.94 15.52
CA PRO A 53 0.08 -0.40 16.51
C PRO A 53 -1.28 -0.02 15.93
N ILE A 54 -1.36 0.14 14.61
CA ILE A 54 -2.58 0.50 13.86
C ILE A 54 -3.61 -0.63 13.83
N ARG A 55 -3.23 -1.90 14.08
CA ARG A 55 -4.17 -3.04 14.00
C ARG A 55 -4.96 -3.34 15.28
N ALA A 56 -4.74 -2.61 16.37
CA ALA A 56 -5.43 -2.87 17.64
C ALA A 56 -6.76 -2.12 17.81
N ALA A 57 -7.09 -1.15 16.93
CA ALA A 57 -8.34 -0.42 16.98
C ALA A 57 -9.26 -0.83 15.81
N SER A 58 -9.87 -2.00 15.93
CA SER A 58 -11.01 -2.39 15.11
C SER A 58 -12.18 -1.45 15.38
N ALA A 59 -12.71 -0.80 14.34
CA ALA A 59 -14.03 -0.17 14.36
C ALA A 59 -14.88 -0.71 13.19
N PRO A 60 -16.21 -0.80 13.35
CA PRO A 60 -17.06 -1.74 12.63
C PRO A 60 -17.29 -1.36 11.16
N SER A 61 -17.37 -2.37 10.30
CA SER A 61 -17.78 -2.20 8.90
C SER A 61 -19.27 -1.82 8.83
N THR A 62 -19.56 -0.62 8.32
CA THR A 62 -20.92 -0.24 7.92
C THR A 62 -21.26 -0.88 6.55
N PRO A 63 -22.51 -1.29 6.31
CA PRO A 63 -22.91 -2.03 5.12
C PRO A 63 -22.94 -1.11 3.89
N LYS A 64 -22.31 -1.57 2.80
CA LYS A 64 -22.39 -0.98 1.46
C LYS A 64 -23.83 -1.01 0.96
N THR A 65 -24.45 0.17 0.84
CA THR A 65 -25.73 0.31 0.14
C THR A 65 -25.51 0.42 -1.37
N GLU A 66 -26.29 -0.39 -2.07
CA GLU A 66 -26.85 -0.17 -3.41
C GLU A 66 -25.91 -0.16 -4.62
N ARG A 67 -25.63 -1.40 -5.03
CA ARG A 67 -25.59 -1.87 -6.43
C ARG A 67 -26.57 -1.11 -7.34
N ARG A 68 -26.03 -0.34 -8.30
CA ARG A 68 -26.73 -0.06 -9.55
C ARG A 68 -26.18 -0.97 -10.65
N LYS A 69 -27.01 -1.93 -11.07
CA LYS A 69 -26.93 -2.67 -12.33
C LYS A 69 -26.96 -1.68 -13.47
N GLU A 70 -25.99 -1.74 -14.38
CA GLU A 70 -26.22 -1.76 -15.84
C GLU A 70 -25.13 -2.65 -16.46
N ALA A 71 -25.55 -3.77 -17.06
CA ALA A 71 -24.70 -4.73 -17.72
C ALA A 71 -24.56 -4.37 -19.20
N PRO A 72 -23.39 -4.63 -19.80
CA PRO A 72 -23.35 -5.26 -21.09
C PRO A 72 -22.74 -6.66 -20.93
N THR A 73 -23.57 -7.65 -21.27
CA THR A 73 -23.21 -8.94 -21.87
C THR A 73 -21.86 -9.54 -21.45
N ALA A 74 -21.94 -10.56 -20.61
CA ALA A 74 -20.86 -11.52 -20.40
C ALA A 74 -20.46 -12.14 -21.75
N THR A 75 -19.38 -11.63 -22.33
CA THR A 75 -18.54 -12.44 -23.21
C THR A 75 -17.71 -13.30 -22.28
N GLU A 76 -17.75 -14.61 -22.49
CA GLU A 76 -16.96 -15.60 -21.76
C GLU A 76 -15.55 -15.09 -21.50
N ALA A 77 -15.07 -15.21 -20.26
CA ALA A 77 -13.74 -14.77 -19.86
C ALA A 77 -12.69 -15.60 -20.61
N LYS A 78 -12.37 -15.20 -21.84
CA LYS A 78 -11.21 -15.68 -22.57
C LYS A 78 -10.00 -15.29 -21.74
N ILE A 79 -9.27 -16.29 -21.25
CA ILE A 79 -7.96 -16.13 -20.64
C ILE A 79 -7.07 -15.48 -21.70
N VAL A 80 -6.87 -14.15 -21.64
CA VAL A 80 -6.00 -13.43 -22.58
C VAL A 80 -4.58 -13.55 -22.07
N ARG A 81 -3.74 -14.29 -22.80
CA ARG A 81 -2.29 -14.32 -22.56
C ARG A 81 -1.60 -13.20 -23.32
N LEU A 82 -0.31 -12.99 -23.03
CA LEU A 82 0.45 -11.86 -23.58
C LEU A 82 0.44 -11.83 -25.12
N ASP A 83 0.43 -13.00 -25.76
CA ASP A 83 0.38 -13.19 -27.21
C ASP A 83 -0.93 -12.70 -27.86
N ALA A 84 -2.04 -12.74 -27.11
CA ALA A 84 -3.36 -12.39 -27.61
C ALA A 84 -3.79 -10.95 -27.24
N LEU A 85 -2.92 -10.19 -26.58
CA LEU A 85 -3.23 -8.85 -26.10
C LEU A 85 -2.94 -7.79 -27.17
N THR A 86 -3.95 -6.98 -27.52
CA THR A 86 -3.81 -5.88 -28.48
C THR A 86 -3.78 -4.51 -27.78
N SER A 87 -3.37 -3.45 -28.48
CA SER A 87 -3.23 -2.10 -27.92
C SER A 87 -4.53 -1.47 -27.43
N ASN A 88 -5.69 -1.94 -27.90
CA ASN A 88 -7.01 -1.47 -27.48
C ASN A 88 -7.60 -2.33 -26.33
N MET A 89 -6.81 -3.21 -25.72
CA MET A 89 -7.25 -4.13 -24.66
C MET A 89 -6.57 -3.82 -23.32
N CYS A 90 -7.30 -4.10 -22.24
CA CYS A 90 -6.87 -3.85 -20.88
C CYS A 90 -5.73 -4.80 -20.51
N SER A 91 -4.56 -4.21 -20.30
CA SER A 91 -3.31 -4.88 -19.94
C SER A 91 -3.14 -5.15 -18.44
N TRP A 92 -4.25 -5.24 -17.70
CA TRP A 92 -4.20 -5.49 -16.25
C TRP A 92 -3.88 -6.97 -15.98
N PRO A 93 -2.80 -7.29 -15.24
CA PRO A 93 -2.45 -8.66 -14.89
C PRO A 93 -3.33 -9.17 -13.75
N GLU A 94 -4.01 -10.28 -14.00
CA GLU A 94 -4.78 -11.06 -13.02
C GLU A 94 -4.09 -12.40 -12.78
N GLY A 95 -4.04 -12.83 -11.53
CA GLY A 95 -3.30 -14.03 -11.10
C GLY A 95 -1.86 -13.76 -10.66
N GLU A 96 -1.21 -14.79 -10.11
CA GLU A 96 0.18 -14.71 -9.66
C GLU A 96 1.17 -15.10 -10.78
N PRO A 97 2.28 -14.35 -10.94
CA PRO A 97 3.28 -14.67 -11.95
C PRO A 97 3.88 -16.06 -11.66
N GLY A 98 3.75 -16.97 -12.63
CA GLY A 98 4.23 -18.35 -12.53
C GLY A 98 3.13 -19.40 -12.33
N THR A 99 1.87 -18.99 -12.18
CA THR A 99 0.71 -19.91 -12.18
C THR A 99 0.07 -20.00 -13.56
N SER A 100 -0.58 -21.14 -13.89
CA SER A 100 -1.31 -21.31 -15.16
C SER A 100 -2.53 -20.38 -15.28
N ASP A 101 -2.97 -19.81 -14.15
CA ASP A 101 -4.08 -18.87 -14.02
C ASP A 101 -3.65 -17.41 -14.29
N PHE A 102 -2.38 -17.15 -14.58
CA PHE A 102 -1.93 -15.80 -14.95
C PHE A 102 -2.49 -15.38 -16.32
N HIS A 103 -3.26 -14.29 -16.34
CA HIS A 103 -3.87 -13.74 -17.54
C HIS A 103 -4.04 -12.22 -17.48
N PHE A 104 -4.32 -11.61 -18.62
CA PHE A 104 -4.67 -10.20 -18.72
C PHE A 104 -6.18 -10.03 -18.83
N CYS A 105 -6.71 -8.96 -18.23
CA CYS A 105 -8.16 -8.67 -18.23
C CYS A 105 -8.78 -8.66 -19.64
N GLY A 106 -8.08 -8.11 -20.65
CA GLY A 106 -8.50 -8.18 -22.05
C GLY A 106 -9.75 -7.36 -22.43
N SER A 107 -10.45 -6.76 -21.46
CA SER A 107 -11.58 -5.85 -21.72
C SER A 107 -11.15 -4.61 -22.51
N PRO A 108 -12.05 -3.92 -23.24
CA PRO A 108 -11.70 -2.70 -23.99
C PRO A 108 -11.00 -1.66 -23.11
N ALA A 109 -9.85 -1.18 -23.57
CA ALA A 109 -9.11 -0.11 -22.90
C ALA A 109 -9.82 1.23 -23.09
N VAL A 110 -9.71 2.11 -22.10
CA VAL A 110 -10.20 3.49 -22.22
C VAL A 110 -9.27 4.26 -23.17
N THR A 111 -9.82 5.13 -24.01
CA THR A 111 -9.04 5.99 -24.92
C THR A 111 -7.90 6.71 -24.17
N ASP A 112 -6.69 6.57 -24.70
CA ASP A 112 -5.41 7.08 -24.16
C ASP A 112 -4.95 6.44 -22.83
N LYS A 113 -5.53 5.31 -22.41
CA LYS A 113 -5.11 4.60 -21.19
C LYS A 113 -4.92 3.12 -21.49
N PRO A 114 -3.98 2.44 -20.83
CA PRO A 114 -3.68 1.03 -21.09
C PRO A 114 -4.67 0.04 -20.44
N TYR A 115 -5.69 0.54 -19.74
CA TYR A 115 -6.60 -0.26 -18.92
C TYR A 115 -8.08 0.09 -19.18
N CYS A 116 -8.99 -0.83 -18.85
CA CYS A 116 -10.43 -0.58 -18.84
C CYS A 116 -10.81 0.32 -17.64
N ALA A 117 -12.02 0.89 -17.64
CA ALA A 117 -12.46 1.83 -16.59
C ALA A 117 -12.31 1.29 -15.16
N ALA A 118 -12.62 0.01 -14.94
CA ALA A 118 -12.48 -0.66 -13.65
C ALA A 118 -11.01 -0.73 -13.21
N HIS A 119 -10.11 -1.07 -14.13
CA HIS A 119 -8.69 -1.19 -13.85
C HIS A 119 -7.97 0.16 -13.79
N CYS A 120 -8.42 1.17 -14.52
CA CYS A 120 -8.00 2.55 -14.33
C CYS A 120 -8.27 3.04 -12.90
N ALA A 121 -9.47 2.75 -12.35
CA ALA A 121 -9.80 3.15 -10.98
C ALA A 121 -8.91 2.45 -9.92
N ARG A 122 -8.42 1.25 -10.21
CA ARG A 122 -7.47 0.51 -9.36
C ARG A 122 -6.04 1.03 -9.50
N ALA A 123 -5.59 1.29 -10.73
CA ALA A 123 -4.24 1.75 -11.04
C ALA A 123 -3.98 3.19 -10.56
N TYR A 124 -4.92 4.08 -10.88
CA TYR A 124 -4.78 5.51 -10.63
C TYR A 124 -5.41 5.85 -9.30
N VAL A 125 -4.68 5.60 -8.21
CA VAL A 125 -5.05 6.12 -6.89
C VAL A 125 -5.09 7.64 -6.97
N ARG A 126 -6.24 8.22 -6.63
CA ARG A 126 -6.34 9.66 -6.38
C ARG A 126 -5.48 9.94 -5.16
N THR A 127 -4.29 10.50 -5.37
CA THR A 127 -3.51 11.05 -4.27
C THR A 127 -4.27 12.26 -3.73
N SER A 128 -5.12 12.03 -2.73
CA SER A 128 -5.73 13.11 -1.95
C SER A 128 -4.64 13.81 -1.14
N LYS A 129 -3.89 14.69 -1.80
CA LYS A 129 -2.96 15.62 -1.17
C LYS A 129 -3.82 16.65 -0.42
N GLY A 130 -4.16 16.35 0.83
CA GLY A 130 -4.74 17.34 1.75
C GLY A 130 -5.90 16.85 2.61
N ALA A 131 -5.66 15.93 3.54
CA ALA A 131 -6.49 15.78 4.74
C ALA A 131 -5.64 15.20 5.89
N ARG A 132 -4.66 15.97 6.37
CA ARG A 132 -4.15 15.76 7.73
C ARG A 132 -5.22 16.33 8.66
N SER A 133 -6.06 15.50 9.25
CA SER A 133 -6.86 15.91 10.40
C SER A 133 -5.93 16.09 11.60
N ASN A 134 -5.38 17.30 11.74
CA ASN A 134 -5.01 17.81 13.05
C ASN A 134 -6.31 18.17 13.76
N ASN A 135 -6.79 17.32 14.66
CA ASN A 135 -7.69 17.76 15.73
C ASN A 135 -7.00 17.53 17.08
N ALA A 136 -5.98 18.34 17.33
CA ALA A 136 -5.51 18.65 18.66
C ALA A 136 -6.10 20.02 19.01
N LYS A 137 -7.16 20.02 19.85
CA LYS A 137 -7.59 21.08 20.79
C LYS A 137 -9.06 20.87 21.21
N ASN A 138 -9.25 20.06 22.26
CA ASN A 138 -10.11 20.38 23.41
C ASN A 138 -10.04 19.26 24.45
N ALA A 139 -8.97 19.28 25.24
CA ALA A 139 -8.85 18.52 26.48
C ALA A 139 -7.77 19.20 27.33
N ALA A 140 -8.07 20.40 27.83
CA ALA A 140 -7.26 21.08 28.82
C ALA A 140 -8.14 22.02 29.66
N SER A 141 -9.03 21.43 30.44
CA SER A 141 -9.35 21.91 31.79
C SER A 141 -9.29 20.71 32.72
N ALA A 142 -8.08 20.45 33.22
CA ALA A 142 -7.86 19.82 34.53
C ALA A 142 -8.54 20.72 35.59
N GLY A 143 -9.03 20.24 36.73
CA GLY A 143 -8.94 18.95 37.40
C GLY A 143 -9.42 19.12 38.85
N ALA A 144 -9.26 18.06 39.64
CA ALA A 144 -9.27 18.02 41.12
C ALA A 144 -10.63 18.29 41.81
N ALA A 145 -11.27 17.27 42.39
CA ALA A 145 -10.96 16.60 43.67
C ALA A 145 -11.54 17.33 44.89
N ALA A 146 -12.20 16.52 45.73
CA ALA A 146 -12.84 16.79 47.03
C ALA A 146 -14.25 17.38 46.98
#